data_AF-A0A397W968-F1
#
_entry.id   AF-A0A397W968-F1
#
_cell.length_a   1.000
_cell.length_b   1.000
_cell.length_c   1.000
_cell.angle_alpha   90.00
_cell.angle_beta   90.00
_cell.angle_gamma   90.00
#
_symmetry.space_group_name_H-M   'P 1'
#
loop_
_entity.id
_entity.type
_entity.pdbx_description
1 polymer ?
#
loop_
_entity_poly.entity_id
_entity_poly.type
_entity_poly.pdbx_seq_one_letter_code
_entity_poly.pdbx_strand_id
1 'polypeptide(L)'
;MIGFAGCAKTPHSWLTALVNYCNEDKKHIHEFFLSKYFVDGSETVLICKKCRKRFTLITSLPMKETISQINVEHGICVANQENYLHHLHTTISTKTNIASQCCYCNFTVNVVINEPFIDIQIFDDLQKRRHIPTYSLLARKTNGVDNEPIINLSDTLDTLSKIVNHFINSINSDDAKPKININSKVFTSKIGFDDASKAFFDKLGCKLVDDQKFLEPPPFTNDYIAKFQHTSEEIDMKAMDIKVFWFPDNFYEKPYKKLENILGTKYDIFYCIDAPSFDPFDPFDPTYEIRSPSPSCGSCATLGCVSGLNDEILEWAYTKAIEESPEKIPEYLKAIYEVSKERFSKSLRKLILEQTQEGADDCYIYKYISFLSSNKSSEIELNDICMVKKYKKKLLDINKLLEVDSENAFAL
;
A
#
# COMPACT_ATOMS: atom_id res chain seq x y z
N MET A 1 0.41 -19.74 5.42
CA MET A 1 -0.09 -19.52 4.04
C MET A 1 -1.57 -19.16 4.11
N ILE A 2 -1.92 -17.87 4.01
CA ILE A 2 -3.31 -17.48 3.75
C ILE A 2 -3.42 -17.47 2.23
N GLY A 3 -4.18 -18.42 1.68
CA GLY A 3 -4.37 -18.57 0.25
C GLY A 3 -5.02 -17.33 -0.34
N PHE A 4 -4.32 -16.65 -1.24
CA PHE A 4 -4.77 -15.48 -1.98
C PHE A 4 -5.76 -15.80 -3.11
N ALA A 5 -6.32 -17.01 -3.14
CA ALA A 5 -7.21 -17.43 -4.21
C ALA A 5 -8.64 -16.94 -3.91
N GLY A 6 -9.17 -16.06 -4.79
CA GLY A 6 -10.62 -16.00 -5.01
C GLY A 6 -11.38 -14.75 -4.55
N CYS A 7 -10.77 -13.57 -4.47
CA CYS A 7 -11.57 -12.34 -4.31
C CYS A 7 -11.19 -11.35 -5.41
N ALA A 8 -12.16 -10.92 -6.20
CA ALA A 8 -12.00 -9.68 -6.94
C ALA A 8 -12.35 -8.52 -6.07
N LYS A 9 -11.73 -7.43 -6.45
CA LYS A 9 -11.63 -6.34 -5.53
C LYS A 9 -11.39 -5.07 -6.36
N THR A 10 -11.86 -3.95 -5.83
CA THR A 10 -11.70 -2.63 -6.44
C THR A 10 -10.22 -2.30 -6.75
N PRO A 11 -9.87 -1.23 -7.50
CA PRO A 11 -8.47 -0.90 -7.77
C PRO A 11 -7.56 -0.81 -6.53
N HIS A 12 -8.12 -0.65 -5.33
CA HIS A 12 -7.38 -0.61 -4.08
C HIS A 12 -6.74 -1.90 -3.62
N SER A 13 -7.19 -2.99 -4.17
CA SER A 13 -7.15 -4.25 -3.48
C SER A 13 -5.96 -5.12 -3.78
N TRP A 14 -5.47 -5.01 -5.02
CA TRP A 14 -4.15 -5.45 -5.43
C TRP A 14 -3.11 -4.62 -4.68
N LEU A 15 -3.40 -3.34 -4.39
CA LEU A 15 -2.53 -2.50 -3.59
C LEU A 15 -2.56 -2.92 -2.11
N THR A 16 -3.71 -3.24 -1.53
CA THR A 16 -3.79 -3.89 -0.22
C THR A 16 -3.02 -5.21 -0.21
N ALA A 17 -3.09 -6.00 -1.29
CA ALA A 17 -2.31 -7.23 -1.43
C ALA A 17 -0.81 -6.95 -1.53
N LEU A 18 -0.41 -5.89 -2.21
CA LEU A 18 0.97 -5.42 -2.33
C LEU A 18 1.51 -4.95 -0.98
N VAL A 19 0.73 -4.13 -0.27
CA VAL A 19 1.03 -3.53 1.03
C VAL A 19 1.14 -4.61 2.12
N ASN A 20 0.29 -5.64 2.05
CA ASN A 20 0.30 -6.77 2.99
C ASN A 20 1.13 -7.98 2.52
N TYR A 21 1.81 -7.87 1.37
CA TYR A 21 2.60 -8.94 0.82
C TYR A 21 3.70 -9.37 1.81
N CYS A 22 3.66 -10.61 2.32
CA CYS A 22 4.65 -11.09 3.29
C CYS A 22 5.28 -12.41 2.85
N ASN A 23 6.57 -12.35 2.53
CA ASN A 23 7.41 -13.53 2.27
C ASN A 23 8.18 -13.89 3.55
N GLU A 24 7.44 -14.42 4.52
CA GLU A 24 7.83 -15.29 5.63
C GLU A 24 8.89 -14.88 6.69
N ASP A 25 9.81 -13.94 6.47
CA ASP A 25 10.86 -13.66 7.49
C ASP A 25 10.71 -12.36 8.29
N LYS A 26 10.01 -11.35 7.75
CA LYS A 26 9.68 -10.11 8.47
C LYS A 26 8.30 -9.60 8.08
N LYS A 27 7.28 -10.00 8.84
CA LYS A 27 5.92 -9.45 8.75
C LYS A 27 5.98 -7.95 9.04
N HIS A 28 5.96 -7.14 7.99
CA HIS A 28 5.74 -5.71 8.10
C HIS A 28 4.83 -5.29 6.97
N ILE A 29 4.14 -4.19 7.22
CA ILE A 29 3.34 -3.54 6.20
C ILE A 29 4.25 -2.63 5.39
N HIS A 30 4.21 -2.75 4.06
CA HIS A 30 5.11 -2.03 3.16
C HIS A 30 4.72 -0.56 3.05
N GLU A 31 5.66 0.32 3.36
CA GLU A 31 5.56 1.74 3.08
C GLU A 31 6.32 2.01 1.78
N PHE A 32 5.61 2.42 0.72
CA PHE A 32 6.17 2.56 -0.62
C PHE A 32 6.62 3.98 -0.94
N PHE A 33 7.69 4.06 -1.71
CA PHE A 33 8.21 5.28 -2.34
C PHE A 33 8.46 5.01 -3.82
N LEU A 34 8.29 6.03 -4.68
CA LEU A 34 8.63 5.92 -6.10
C LEU A 34 10.13 5.89 -6.27
N SER A 35 10.62 4.99 -7.13
CA SER A 35 11.99 5.07 -7.59
C SER A 35 12.25 6.42 -8.27
N LYS A 36 13.41 7.02 -8.02
CA LYS A 36 13.87 8.25 -8.67
C LYS A 36 14.51 8.01 -10.05
N TYR A 37 14.84 6.75 -10.38
CA TYR A 37 15.50 6.39 -11.64
C TYR A 37 14.54 5.73 -12.65
N PHE A 38 13.40 5.19 -12.21
CA PHE A 38 12.47 4.42 -13.03
C PHE A 38 11.07 5.09 -13.09
N VAL A 39 11.03 6.36 -13.51
CA VAL A 39 9.83 7.22 -13.44
C VAL A 39 9.05 7.30 -14.77
N ASP A 40 9.75 7.26 -15.90
CA ASP A 40 9.23 7.71 -17.22
C ASP A 40 8.89 6.59 -18.21
N GLY A 41 8.57 5.38 -17.73
CA GLY A 41 8.21 4.23 -18.56
C GLY A 41 6.75 3.76 -18.44
N SER A 42 6.42 2.68 -19.15
CA SER A 42 5.23 1.85 -18.89
C SER A 42 5.33 1.10 -17.55
N GLU A 43 6.51 1.10 -16.96
CA GLU A 43 6.80 0.49 -15.67
C GLU A 43 6.83 1.57 -14.58
N THR A 44 6.27 1.25 -13.42
CA THR A 44 6.36 2.07 -12.20
C THR A 44 7.03 1.25 -11.13
N VAL A 45 8.19 1.70 -10.65
CA VAL A 45 8.95 0.96 -9.63
C VAL A 45 8.69 1.56 -8.26
N LEU A 46 8.15 0.73 -7.36
CA LEU A 46 7.93 1.06 -5.96
C LEU A 46 9.01 0.42 -5.09
N ILE A 47 9.48 1.14 -4.09
CA ILE A 47 10.51 0.68 -3.16
C ILE A 47 9.93 0.68 -1.75
N CYS A 48 10.01 -0.45 -1.06
CA CYS A 48 9.59 -0.51 0.34
C CYS A 48 10.65 0.09 1.28
N LYS A 49 10.25 1.01 2.14
CA LYS A 49 11.10 1.62 3.17
C LYS A 49 11.63 0.65 4.22
N LYS A 50 11.04 -0.52 4.44
CA LYS A 50 11.47 -1.43 5.51
C LYS A 50 12.30 -2.59 4.98
N CYS A 51 11.78 -3.32 4.01
CA CYS A 51 12.50 -4.47 3.43
C CYS A 51 13.32 -4.14 2.18
N ARG A 52 13.25 -2.90 1.65
CA ARG A 52 14.01 -2.46 0.47
C ARG A 52 13.73 -3.25 -0.80
N LYS A 53 12.74 -4.15 -0.78
CA LYS A 53 12.27 -4.86 -1.97
C LYS A 53 11.70 -3.87 -2.97
N ARG A 54 11.92 -4.19 -4.23
CA ARG A 54 11.39 -3.45 -5.38
C ARG A 54 10.17 -4.15 -5.91
N PHE A 55 9.17 -3.37 -6.27
CA PHE A 55 7.93 -3.83 -6.84
C PHE A 55 7.75 -3.09 -8.16
N THR A 56 8.10 -3.77 -9.25
CA THR A 56 7.99 -3.23 -10.60
C THR A 56 6.58 -3.49 -11.10
N LEU A 57 5.78 -2.43 -11.12
CA LEU A 57 4.43 -2.42 -11.66
C LEU A 57 4.48 -2.31 -13.18
N ILE A 58 3.88 -3.26 -13.87
CA ILE A 58 3.77 -3.31 -15.33
C ILE A 58 2.29 -3.35 -15.64
N THR A 59 1.79 -2.35 -16.38
CA THR A 59 0.40 -2.33 -16.83
C THR A 59 0.32 -2.54 -18.33
N SER A 60 -0.73 -3.24 -18.76
CA SER A 60 -1.05 -3.34 -20.18
C SER A 60 -2.55 -3.20 -20.38
N LEU A 61 -2.90 -2.27 -21.28
CA LEU A 61 -4.22 -2.18 -21.88
C LEU A 61 -4.24 -3.11 -23.09
N PRO A 62 -5.34 -3.84 -23.36
CA PRO A 62 -5.45 -4.50 -24.64
C PRO A 62 -5.45 -3.44 -25.74
N MET A 63 -4.47 -3.53 -26.63
CA MET A 63 -4.51 -2.82 -27.91
C MET A 63 -5.74 -3.31 -28.68
N LYS A 64 -6.88 -2.65 -28.51
CA LYS A 64 -7.86 -2.63 -29.58
C LYS A 64 -7.53 -1.43 -30.45
N GLU A 65 -6.93 -1.75 -31.59
CA GLU A 65 -7.05 -0.98 -32.81
C GLU A 65 -8.48 -0.40 -32.89
N THR A 66 -8.64 0.88 -33.25
CA THR A 66 -9.93 1.61 -33.29
C THR A 66 -10.54 2.10 -31.96
N ILE A 67 -9.76 2.68 -31.06
CA ILE A 67 -10.26 3.85 -30.29
C ILE A 67 -9.50 5.07 -30.76
N SER A 68 -10.01 5.67 -31.84
CA SER A 68 -9.57 6.97 -32.31
C SER A 68 -9.78 8.00 -31.20
N GLN A 69 -8.69 8.58 -30.71
CA GLN A 69 -8.64 9.92 -30.13
C GLN A 69 -9.56 10.23 -28.93
N ILE A 70 -9.94 9.23 -28.14
CA ILE A 70 -10.33 9.54 -26.76
C ILE A 70 -9.01 9.60 -26.00
N ASN A 71 -8.70 10.77 -25.43
CA ASN A 71 -7.76 10.89 -24.31
C ASN A 71 -8.30 9.99 -23.19
N VAL A 72 -8.09 8.68 -23.29
CA VAL A 72 -8.35 7.77 -22.19
C VAL A 72 -7.26 8.13 -21.20
N GLU A 73 -7.59 9.04 -20.28
CA GLU A 73 -6.80 9.26 -19.09
C GLU A 73 -6.51 7.88 -18.53
N HIS A 74 -5.22 7.60 -18.33
CA HIS A 74 -4.78 6.30 -17.84
C HIS A 74 -5.59 5.97 -16.57
N GLY A 75 -6.02 4.70 -16.47
CA GLY A 75 -6.78 4.21 -15.32
C GLY A 75 -8.31 4.22 -15.43
N ILE A 76 -8.90 4.75 -16.51
CA ILE A 76 -10.36 4.68 -16.73
C ILE A 76 -10.75 3.38 -17.46
N CYS A 77 -11.66 2.62 -16.87
CA CYS A 77 -12.25 1.42 -17.48
C CYS A 77 -13.49 1.76 -18.30
N VAL A 78 -13.31 2.10 -19.58
CA VAL A 78 -14.43 2.43 -20.51
C VAL A 78 -15.46 1.31 -20.70
N ALA A 79 -15.11 0.06 -20.38
CA ALA A 79 -16.03 -1.08 -20.43
C ALA A 79 -16.89 -1.21 -19.19
N ASN A 80 -16.51 -0.57 -18.08
CA ASN A 80 -17.32 -0.50 -16.87
C ASN A 80 -18.15 0.79 -16.89
N GLN A 81 -19.40 0.69 -17.34
CA GLN A 81 -20.28 1.85 -17.50
C GLN A 81 -20.86 2.37 -16.17
N GLU A 82 -20.68 1.63 -15.06
CA GLU A 82 -21.26 1.99 -13.76
C GLU A 82 -20.46 3.12 -13.09
N ASN A 83 -19.14 2.98 -13.01
CA ASN A 83 -18.27 3.93 -12.32
C ASN A 83 -16.93 4.17 -13.03
N TYR A 84 -16.71 3.56 -14.20
CA TYR A 84 -15.49 3.68 -14.99
C TYR A 84 -14.20 3.25 -14.27
N LEU A 85 -14.28 2.46 -13.20
CA LEU A 85 -13.14 1.90 -12.50
C LEU A 85 -12.83 0.47 -12.98
N HIS A 86 -11.55 0.11 -12.97
CA HIS A 86 -11.14 -1.27 -13.24
C HIS A 86 -11.50 -2.17 -12.06
N HIS A 87 -12.26 -3.23 -12.33
CA HIS A 87 -12.52 -4.27 -11.32
C HIS A 87 -11.52 -5.40 -11.47
N LEU A 88 -10.50 -5.43 -10.62
CA LEU A 88 -9.32 -6.27 -10.76
C LEU A 88 -9.44 -7.56 -9.95
N HIS A 89 -9.25 -8.70 -10.63
CA HIS A 89 -9.15 -10.01 -10.02
C HIS A 89 -7.68 -10.40 -9.93
N THR A 90 -7.18 -10.77 -8.75
CA THR A 90 -5.84 -11.35 -8.64
C THR A 90 -5.82 -12.74 -9.27
N THR A 91 -5.05 -12.91 -10.34
CA THR A 91 -4.92 -14.17 -11.09
C THR A 91 -3.73 -15.00 -10.64
N ILE A 92 -2.65 -14.33 -10.21
CA ILE A 92 -1.42 -14.98 -9.76
C ILE A 92 -0.93 -14.29 -8.49
N SER A 93 -0.56 -15.07 -7.47
CA SER A 93 0.13 -14.59 -6.29
C SER A 93 1.23 -15.58 -5.91
N THR A 94 2.49 -15.18 -6.09
CA THR A 94 3.68 -15.97 -5.82
C THR A 94 4.69 -15.17 -5.01
N LYS A 95 5.82 -15.81 -4.65
CA LYS A 95 6.91 -15.17 -3.90
C LYS A 95 7.58 -13.99 -4.64
N THR A 96 7.41 -13.90 -5.95
CA THR A 96 8.12 -12.92 -6.80
C THR A 96 7.19 -12.21 -7.78
N ASN A 97 5.90 -12.51 -7.76
CA ASN A 97 4.96 -11.97 -8.73
C ASN A 97 3.52 -11.91 -8.17
N ILE A 98 2.86 -10.78 -8.38
CA ILE A 98 1.41 -10.60 -8.21
C ILE A 98 0.83 -10.12 -9.53
N ALA A 99 -0.10 -10.87 -10.12
CA ALA A 99 -0.80 -10.46 -11.35
C ALA A 99 -2.30 -10.29 -11.08
N SER A 100 -2.89 -9.27 -11.67
CA SER A 100 -4.32 -9.00 -11.62
C SER A 100 -4.86 -8.59 -12.99
N GLN A 101 -6.12 -8.90 -13.27
CA GLN A 101 -6.79 -8.60 -14.54
C GLN A 101 -8.18 -8.03 -14.32
N CYS A 102 -8.55 -7.03 -15.12
CA CYS A 102 -9.87 -6.41 -15.10
C CYS A 102 -10.89 -7.31 -15.80
N CYS A 103 -12.01 -7.62 -15.13
CA CYS A 103 -13.07 -8.46 -15.70
C CYS A 103 -13.84 -7.81 -16.85
N TYR A 104 -13.81 -6.48 -16.97
CA TYR A 104 -14.56 -5.75 -17.99
C TYR A 104 -13.77 -5.48 -19.27
N CYS A 105 -12.47 -5.19 -19.15
CA CYS A 105 -11.68 -4.66 -20.27
C CYS A 105 -10.32 -5.34 -20.46
N ASN A 106 -10.04 -6.47 -19.80
CA ASN A 106 -8.75 -7.18 -19.90
C ASN A 106 -7.51 -6.35 -19.54
N PHE A 107 -7.66 -5.18 -18.95
CA PHE A 107 -6.54 -4.42 -18.38
C PHE A 107 -5.83 -5.27 -17.34
N THR A 108 -4.51 -5.39 -17.43
CA THR A 108 -3.73 -6.19 -16.48
C THR A 108 -2.74 -5.33 -15.72
N VAL A 109 -2.57 -5.67 -14.44
CA VAL A 109 -1.54 -5.15 -13.56
C VAL A 109 -0.68 -6.32 -13.13
N ASN A 110 0.58 -6.33 -13.53
CA ASN A 110 1.56 -7.34 -13.15
C ASN A 110 2.65 -6.69 -12.29
N VAL A 111 2.96 -7.28 -11.15
CA VAL A 111 3.91 -6.73 -10.19
C VAL A 111 5.01 -7.73 -9.96
N VAL A 112 6.19 -7.44 -10.50
CA VAL A 112 7.39 -8.24 -10.27
C VAL A 112 8.07 -7.76 -9.00
N ILE A 113 8.34 -8.69 -8.08
CA ILE A 113 8.95 -8.40 -6.78
C ILE A 113 10.40 -8.86 -6.81
N ASN A 114 11.32 -7.91 -6.66
CA ASN A 114 12.75 -8.17 -6.61
C ASN A 114 13.29 -7.94 -5.19
N GLU A 115 14.16 -8.84 -4.75
CA GLU A 115 14.94 -8.66 -3.54
C GLU A 115 15.89 -7.45 -3.68
N PRO A 116 16.26 -6.79 -2.56
CA PRO A 116 17.23 -5.71 -2.61
C PRO A 116 18.56 -6.19 -3.18
N PHE A 117 19.25 -5.31 -3.89
CA PHE A 117 20.55 -5.62 -4.48
C PHE A 117 21.61 -5.76 -3.40
N ILE A 118 21.69 -4.83 -2.44
CA ILE A 118 22.51 -4.95 -1.24
C ILE A 118 21.70 -5.66 -0.16
N ASP A 119 22.25 -6.74 0.38
CA ASP A 119 21.63 -7.45 1.50
C ASP A 119 21.49 -6.49 2.70
N ILE A 120 20.30 -6.44 3.29
CA ILE A 120 20.02 -5.61 4.49
C ILE A 120 21.01 -5.90 5.61
N GLN A 121 21.51 -7.14 5.71
CA GLN A 121 22.50 -7.51 6.72
C GLN A 121 23.80 -6.71 6.58
N ILE A 122 24.20 -6.33 5.36
CA ILE A 122 25.38 -5.48 5.13
C ILE A 122 25.18 -4.10 5.76
N PHE A 123 24.00 -3.50 5.59
CA PHE A 123 23.69 -2.22 6.23
C PHE A 123 23.59 -2.32 7.75
N ASP A 124 23.06 -3.42 8.27
CA ASP A 124 23.01 -3.67 9.71
C ASP A 124 24.40 -3.89 10.31
N ASP A 125 25.31 -4.54 9.57
CA ASP A 125 26.69 -4.73 10.00
C ASP A 125 27.52 -3.44 9.91
N LEU A 126 27.29 -2.61 8.88
CA LEU A 126 27.79 -1.24 8.85
C LEU A 126 27.29 -0.47 10.08
N GLN A 127 26.00 -0.53 10.39
CA GLN A 127 25.42 0.16 11.54
C GLN A 127 26.02 -0.31 12.88
N LYS A 128 26.30 -1.61 13.06
CA LYS A 128 26.94 -2.15 14.28
C LYS A 128 28.37 -1.64 14.48
N ARG A 129 29.09 -1.37 13.39
CA ARG A 129 30.51 -0.96 13.41
C ARG A 129 30.70 0.56 13.28
N ARG A 130 29.62 1.33 13.22
CA ARG A 130 29.65 2.79 13.06
C ARG A 130 28.88 3.45 14.19
N HIS A 131 29.34 4.62 14.60
CA HIS A 131 28.63 5.39 15.60
C HIS A 131 27.38 6.02 15.00
N ILE A 132 26.23 5.77 15.61
CA ILE A 132 25.00 6.50 15.34
C ILE A 132 24.98 7.66 16.34
N PRO A 133 24.98 8.93 15.90
CA PRO A 133 24.83 10.04 16.83
C PRO A 133 23.46 9.93 17.52
N THR A 134 23.43 9.38 18.74
CA THR A 134 22.28 9.47 19.62
C THR A 134 22.20 10.86 20.22
N TYR A 135 21.01 11.46 20.23
CA TYR A 135 20.73 12.74 20.90
C TYR A 135 20.95 12.73 22.42
N SER A 136 21.19 11.56 23.03
CA SER A 136 21.56 11.49 24.43
C SER A 136 23.02 11.90 24.60
N LEU A 137 23.25 13.00 25.30
CA LEU A 137 24.55 13.45 25.84
C LEU A 137 25.26 12.39 26.73
N LEU A 138 24.60 11.26 27.02
CA LEU A 138 25.22 10.11 27.65
C LEU A 138 25.96 9.31 26.59
N ALA A 139 27.21 9.72 26.35
CA ALA A 139 28.20 8.99 25.58
C ALA A 139 28.12 7.49 25.91
N ARG A 140 27.66 6.68 24.95
CA ARG A 140 27.96 5.25 25.01
C ARG A 140 29.47 5.14 24.83
N LYS A 141 30.17 4.81 25.92
CA LYS A 141 31.53 4.27 25.84
C LYS A 141 31.45 3.01 24.97
N THR A 142 31.74 3.13 23.69
CA THR A 142 31.98 1.97 22.83
C THR A 142 33.31 1.36 23.27
N ASN A 143 33.22 0.12 23.76
CA ASN A 143 34.26 -0.91 23.85
C ASN A 143 35.71 -0.43 23.66
N GLY A 144 36.28 0.14 24.72
CA GLY A 144 37.65 -0.11 25.19
C GLY A 144 38.79 -0.29 24.18
N VAL A 145 39.00 0.64 23.25
CA VAL A 145 40.33 0.95 22.69
C VAL A 145 40.38 2.44 22.38
N ASP A 146 41.20 3.22 23.10
CA ASP A 146 41.23 4.69 23.09
C ASP A 146 41.70 5.34 21.75
N ASN A 147 41.83 4.59 20.65
CA ASN A 147 42.47 5.06 19.42
C ASN A 147 41.77 4.71 18.09
N GLU A 148 40.59 4.07 18.10
CA GLU A 148 39.86 3.87 16.84
C GLU A 148 39.06 5.12 16.46
N PRO A 149 39.15 5.60 15.19
CA PRO A 149 38.35 6.73 14.74
C PRO A 149 36.86 6.39 14.88
N ILE A 150 36.12 7.26 15.57
CA ILE A 150 34.67 7.16 15.70
C ILE A 150 34.06 7.50 14.34
N ILE A 151 33.89 6.51 13.47
CA ILE A 151 33.30 6.71 12.15
C ILE A 151 31.78 6.84 12.31
N ASN A 152 31.22 7.96 11.87
CA ASN A 152 29.79 8.24 11.93
C ASN A 152 29.04 7.52 10.78
N LEU A 153 27.96 6.81 11.10
CA LEU A 153 27.16 6.10 10.10
C LEU A 153 26.57 7.03 9.03
N SER A 154 26.14 8.24 9.40
CA SER A 154 25.62 9.21 8.44
C SER A 154 26.70 9.67 7.46
N ASP A 155 27.94 9.86 7.92
CA ASP A 155 29.07 10.21 7.05
C ASP A 155 29.46 9.04 6.14
N THR A 156 29.36 7.80 6.66
CA THR A 156 29.55 6.59 5.87
C THR A 156 28.53 6.53 4.73
N LEU A 157 27.24 6.64 5.03
CA LEU A 157 26.17 6.57 4.02
C LEU A 157 26.26 7.72 3.00
N ASP A 158 26.55 8.96 3.44
CA ASP A 158 26.77 10.10 2.54
C ASP A 158 27.95 9.85 1.59
N THR A 159 29.06 9.33 2.11
CA THR A 159 30.25 9.05 1.29
C THR A 159 30.01 7.88 0.33
N LEU A 160 29.33 6.82 0.77
CA LEU A 160 28.93 5.71 -0.10
C LEU A 160 27.99 6.18 -1.20
N SER A 161 26.99 7.02 -0.88
CA SER A 161 26.08 7.61 -1.87
C SER A 161 26.84 8.42 -2.91
N LYS A 162 27.82 9.24 -2.50
CA LYS A 162 28.69 9.99 -3.42
C LYS A 162 29.52 9.09 -4.34
N ILE A 163 30.07 8.00 -3.81
CA ILE A 163 30.83 7.03 -4.61
C ILE A 163 29.90 6.38 -5.65
N VAL A 164 28.73 5.90 -5.24
CA VAL A 164 27.77 5.24 -6.13
C VAL A 164 27.24 6.21 -7.18
N ASN A 165 26.92 7.46 -6.81
CA ASN A 165 26.49 8.49 -7.77
C ASN A 165 27.61 8.86 -8.76
N HIS A 166 28.87 8.87 -8.31
CA HIS A 166 30.00 9.04 -9.22
C HIS A 166 30.03 7.88 -10.23
N PHE A 167 29.82 6.63 -9.79
CA PHE A 167 29.75 5.48 -10.68
C PHE A 167 28.62 5.60 -11.71
N ILE A 168 27.43 6.06 -11.29
CA ILE A 168 26.28 6.29 -12.19
C ILE A 168 26.58 7.37 -13.23
N ASN A 169 27.35 8.41 -12.88
CA ASN A 169 27.65 9.52 -13.79
C ASN A 169 28.84 9.26 -14.72
N SER A 170 29.72 8.29 -14.39
CA SER A 170 30.93 7.99 -15.17
C SER A 170 30.68 7.26 -16.50
N ILE A 171 29.45 6.88 -16.84
CA ILE A 171 29.15 6.14 -18.09
C ILE A 171 29.32 6.99 -19.35
N ASN A 172 29.04 8.29 -19.25
CA ASN A 172 29.09 9.20 -20.40
C ASN A 172 30.40 10.00 -20.45
N SER A 173 31.35 9.73 -19.55
CA SER A 173 32.64 10.41 -19.53
C SER A 173 33.72 9.50 -20.11
N ASP A 174 34.54 10.06 -21.00
CA ASP A 174 35.80 9.46 -21.47
C ASP A 174 36.89 9.47 -20.38
N ASP A 175 36.58 10.00 -19.20
CA ASP A 175 37.52 10.06 -18.08
C ASP A 175 37.92 8.67 -17.57
N ALA A 176 39.13 8.62 -17.00
CA ALA A 176 39.64 7.42 -16.35
C ALA A 176 38.64 6.89 -15.30
N LYS A 177 38.36 5.59 -15.38
CA LYS A 177 37.43 4.91 -14.47
C LYS A 177 37.77 5.22 -13.00
N PRO A 178 36.79 5.61 -12.18
CA PRO A 178 37.03 6.04 -10.81
C PRO A 178 37.53 4.90 -9.94
N LYS A 179 38.81 4.96 -9.56
CA LYS A 179 39.40 4.04 -8.56
C LYS A 179 39.22 4.63 -7.15
N ILE A 180 38.90 3.77 -6.18
CA ILE A 180 38.72 4.21 -4.78
C ILE A 180 40.01 3.91 -4.01
N ASN A 181 40.66 4.94 -3.48
CA ASN A 181 41.82 4.77 -2.60
C ASN A 181 41.37 4.54 -1.16
N ILE A 182 41.51 3.30 -0.67
CA ILE A 182 41.07 2.94 0.70
C ILE A 182 41.96 3.54 1.81
N ASN A 183 43.18 3.99 1.48
CA ASN A 183 44.04 4.71 2.43
C ASN A 183 43.79 6.22 2.44
N SER A 184 42.94 6.74 1.56
CA SER A 184 42.67 8.17 1.56
C SER A 184 42.11 8.59 2.92
N LYS A 185 42.48 9.80 3.37
CA LYS A 185 42.01 10.34 4.65
C LYS A 185 40.48 10.34 4.73
N VAL A 186 39.81 10.65 3.61
CA VAL A 186 38.35 10.67 3.52
C VAL A 186 37.78 9.25 3.68
N PHE A 187 38.33 8.26 2.98
CA PHE A 187 37.85 6.88 3.09
C PHE A 187 38.05 6.34 4.50
N THR A 188 39.26 6.48 5.05
CA THR A 188 39.59 5.99 6.40
C THR A 188 38.77 6.66 7.49
N SER A 189 38.51 7.97 7.41
CA SER A 189 37.77 8.70 8.43
C SER A 189 36.24 8.58 8.33
N LYS A 190 35.70 8.34 7.12
CA LYS A 190 34.24 8.34 6.87
C LYS A 190 33.65 6.99 6.58
N ILE A 191 34.41 6.07 5.99
CA ILE A 191 33.93 4.72 5.66
C ILE A 191 34.66 3.70 6.53
N GLY A 192 35.99 3.70 6.56
CA GLY A 192 36.81 2.65 7.17
C GLY A 192 36.78 1.36 6.34
N PHE A 193 37.89 0.61 6.30
CA PHE A 193 37.97 -0.65 5.55
C PHE A 193 37.92 -1.87 6.47
N ASP A 194 36.72 -2.22 6.91
CA ASP A 194 36.40 -3.42 7.69
C ASP A 194 35.55 -4.43 6.91
N ASP A 195 35.20 -5.57 7.52
CA ASP A 195 34.44 -6.63 6.86
C ASP A 195 33.09 -6.15 6.28
N ALA A 196 32.43 -5.20 6.95
CA ALA A 196 31.12 -4.71 6.50
C ALA A 196 31.26 -3.81 5.25
N SER A 197 32.21 -2.88 5.27
CA SER A 197 32.52 -2.06 4.10
C SER A 197 33.06 -2.89 2.93
N LYS A 198 33.88 -3.91 3.21
CA LYS A 198 34.37 -4.86 2.22
C LYS A 198 33.21 -5.62 1.58
N ALA A 199 32.31 -6.19 2.37
CA ALA A 199 31.13 -6.88 1.87
C ALA A 199 30.25 -5.98 0.97
N PHE A 200 30.10 -4.70 1.34
CA PHE A 200 29.40 -3.72 0.53
C PHE A 200 30.06 -3.53 -0.86
N PHE A 201 31.38 -3.30 -0.90
CA PHE A 201 32.11 -3.12 -2.15
C PHE A 201 32.21 -4.41 -2.98
N ASP A 202 32.36 -5.57 -2.35
CA ASP A 202 32.35 -6.88 -3.01
C ASP A 202 30.98 -7.11 -3.69
N LYS A 203 29.87 -6.73 -3.03
CA LYS A 203 28.53 -6.83 -3.60
C LYS A 203 28.31 -5.89 -4.80
N LEU A 204 28.91 -4.71 -4.77
CA LEU A 204 28.98 -3.80 -5.91
C LEU A 204 29.84 -4.36 -7.07
N GLY A 205 30.60 -5.43 -6.85
CA GLY A 205 31.52 -5.99 -7.85
C GLY A 205 32.86 -5.27 -7.93
N CYS A 206 33.18 -4.41 -6.95
CA CYS A 206 34.49 -3.79 -6.86
C CYS A 206 35.53 -4.85 -6.46
N LYS A 207 36.73 -4.77 -7.03
CA LYS A 207 37.83 -5.69 -6.73
C LYS A 207 38.95 -4.97 -6.02
N LEU A 208 39.40 -5.51 -4.90
CA LEU A 208 40.61 -5.03 -4.24
C LEU A 208 41.83 -5.48 -5.04
N VAL A 209 42.69 -4.54 -5.41
CA VAL A 209 43.98 -4.83 -6.05
C VAL A 209 45.05 -4.85 -4.96
N ASP A 210 45.53 -6.05 -4.63
CA ASP A 210 46.33 -6.37 -3.44
C ASP A 210 47.59 -5.51 -3.29
N ASP A 211 48.22 -5.11 -4.39
CA ASP A 211 49.48 -4.36 -4.35
C ASP A 211 49.30 -2.85 -4.17
N GLN A 212 48.11 -2.32 -4.44
CA GLN A 212 47.92 -0.86 -4.54
C GLN A 212 46.92 -0.30 -3.53
N LYS A 213 46.19 -1.16 -2.78
CA LYS A 213 45.15 -0.70 -1.84
C LYS A 213 44.16 0.25 -2.51
N PHE A 214 43.73 -0.10 -3.72
CA PHE A 214 42.60 0.52 -4.41
C PHE A 214 41.51 -0.51 -4.64
N LEU A 215 40.27 -0.06 -4.61
CA LEU A 215 39.14 -0.80 -5.16
C LEU A 215 38.93 -0.35 -6.60
N GLU A 216 39.01 -1.30 -7.52
CA GLU A 216 38.65 -1.10 -8.92
C GLU A 216 37.16 -1.36 -9.11
N PRO A 217 36.42 -0.43 -9.75
CA PRO A 217 35.00 -0.61 -9.99
C PRO A 217 34.75 -1.73 -11.01
N PRO A 218 33.55 -2.33 -11.01
CA PRO A 218 33.16 -3.26 -12.05
C PRO A 218 33.05 -2.57 -13.44
N PRO A 219 32.84 -3.34 -14.52
CA PRO A 219 32.54 -2.75 -15.83
C PRO A 219 31.28 -1.86 -15.79
N PHE A 220 31.38 -0.67 -16.38
CA PHE A 220 30.27 0.29 -16.51
C PHE A 220 29.31 -0.07 -17.64
N THR A 221 28.74 -1.28 -17.60
CA THR A 221 27.69 -1.74 -18.52
C THR A 221 26.31 -1.36 -17.98
N ASN A 222 25.29 -1.23 -18.83
CA ASN A 222 23.91 -0.91 -18.43
C ASN A 222 23.38 -1.73 -17.23
N ASP A 223 23.72 -3.01 -17.16
CA ASP A 223 23.35 -3.89 -16.03
C ASP A 223 23.97 -3.42 -14.69
N TYR A 224 25.24 -3.02 -14.68
CA TYR A 224 25.89 -2.45 -13.50
C TYR A 224 25.36 -1.05 -13.16
N ILE A 225 24.96 -0.24 -14.15
CA ILE A 225 24.31 1.05 -13.89
C ILE A 225 23.02 0.85 -13.11
N ALA A 226 22.18 -0.09 -13.57
CA ALA A 226 20.94 -0.43 -12.87
C ALA A 226 21.24 -0.88 -11.43
N LYS A 227 22.26 -1.73 -11.22
CA LYS A 227 22.71 -2.14 -9.87
C LYS A 227 23.19 -0.97 -9.01
N PHE A 228 23.89 0.01 -9.59
CA PHE A 228 24.33 1.21 -8.87
C PHE A 228 23.16 2.13 -8.54
N GLN A 229 22.23 2.35 -9.47
CA GLN A 229 20.97 3.05 -9.22
C GLN A 229 20.20 2.37 -8.09
N HIS A 230 20.16 1.02 -8.11
CA HIS A 230 19.51 0.26 -7.06
C HIS A 230 20.15 0.50 -5.70
N THR A 231 21.47 0.42 -5.65
CA THR A 231 22.26 0.65 -4.43
C THR A 231 22.10 2.08 -3.91
N SER A 232 22.06 3.07 -4.80
CA SER A 232 21.87 4.49 -4.45
C SER A 232 20.55 4.68 -3.70
N GLU A 233 19.46 4.10 -4.24
CA GLU A 233 18.16 4.16 -3.59
C GLU A 233 18.14 3.41 -2.26
N GLU A 234 18.79 2.26 -2.16
CA GLU A 234 18.90 1.49 -0.91
C GLU A 234 19.71 2.21 0.19
N ILE A 235 20.75 2.95 -0.18
CA ILE A 235 21.49 3.83 0.75
C ILE A 235 20.59 4.95 1.25
N ASP A 236 19.88 5.65 0.35
CA ASP A 236 18.99 6.75 0.72
C ASP A 236 17.90 6.27 1.67
N MET A 237 17.33 5.13 1.34
CA MET A 237 16.40 4.35 2.13
C MET A 237 16.93 4.10 3.56
N LYS A 238 18.15 3.56 3.72
CA LYS A 238 18.77 3.37 5.06
C LYS A 238 19.06 4.70 5.76
N ALA A 239 19.43 5.74 5.01
CA ALA A 239 19.65 7.07 5.56
C ALA A 239 18.36 7.67 6.13
N MET A 240 17.20 7.44 5.49
CA MET A 240 15.89 7.85 6.02
C MET A 240 15.56 7.19 7.36
N ASP A 241 15.90 5.91 7.55
CA ASP A 241 15.69 5.21 8.84
C ASP A 241 16.47 5.85 9.99
N ILE A 242 17.60 6.47 9.69
CA ILE A 242 18.47 7.11 10.68
C ILE A 242 18.09 8.58 10.88
N LYS A 243 17.70 9.27 9.80
CA LYS A 243 17.45 10.71 9.78
C LYS A 243 16.00 11.11 10.09
N VAL A 244 15.19 10.24 10.69
CA VAL A 244 13.76 10.44 11.02
C VAL A 244 13.45 11.81 11.66
N PHE A 245 14.44 12.47 12.28
CA PHE A 245 14.27 13.77 12.94
C PHE A 245 14.76 15.01 12.18
N TRP A 246 15.56 14.89 11.10
CA TRP A 246 16.33 16.04 10.60
C TRP A 246 15.96 16.55 9.20
N PHE A 247 15.22 15.79 8.40
CA PHE A 247 14.77 16.25 7.09
C PHE A 247 13.35 15.76 6.80
N PRO A 248 12.43 16.62 6.33
CA PRO A 248 11.13 16.18 5.84
C PRO A 248 11.32 15.18 4.69
N ASP A 249 10.36 14.26 4.51
CA ASP A 249 10.32 13.15 3.52
C ASP A 249 10.46 13.56 2.03
N ASN A 250 10.96 14.77 1.74
CA ASN A 250 11.01 15.42 0.43
C ASN A 250 11.97 14.78 -0.60
N PHE A 251 12.74 13.75 -0.25
CA PHE A 251 13.69 13.15 -1.19
C PHE A 251 13.05 12.17 -2.16
N TYR A 252 11.92 11.56 -1.77
CA TYR A 252 11.25 10.55 -2.59
C TYR A 252 9.77 10.88 -2.68
N GLU A 253 9.25 10.86 -3.91
CA GLU A 253 7.83 11.06 -4.14
C GLU A 253 7.05 9.84 -3.67
N LYS A 254 5.94 10.08 -2.97
CA LYS A 254 5.00 9.01 -2.63
C LYS A 254 4.30 8.54 -3.92
N PRO A 255 3.99 7.24 -4.05
CA PRO A 255 3.48 6.69 -5.31
C PRO A 255 2.05 7.07 -5.66
N TYR A 256 1.36 7.83 -4.81
CA TYR A 256 -0.08 8.07 -4.88
C TYR A 256 -0.48 8.65 -6.22
N LYS A 257 0.04 9.82 -6.58
CA LYS A 257 -0.31 10.50 -7.83
C LYS A 257 -0.06 9.64 -9.08
N LYS A 258 1.01 8.83 -9.05
CA LYS A 258 1.34 7.90 -10.13
C LYS A 258 0.35 6.72 -10.16
N LEU A 259 0.00 6.16 -9.01
CA LEU A 259 -0.98 5.08 -8.89
C LEU A 259 -2.40 5.54 -9.21
N GLU A 260 -2.78 6.78 -8.85
CA GLU A 260 -4.03 7.42 -9.27
C GLU A 260 -4.15 7.42 -10.79
N ASN A 261 -3.10 7.88 -11.48
CA ASN A 261 -3.04 7.87 -12.93
C ASN A 261 -3.02 6.46 -13.52
N ILE A 262 -2.57 5.44 -12.79
CA ILE A 262 -2.57 4.06 -13.30
C ILE A 262 -3.94 3.39 -13.10
N LEU A 263 -4.66 3.75 -12.03
CA LEU A 263 -5.86 3.07 -11.56
C LEU A 263 -7.17 3.82 -11.78
N GLY A 264 -7.09 5.12 -12.12
CA GLY A 264 -8.23 5.99 -12.39
C GLY A 264 -9.08 6.33 -11.17
N THR A 265 -8.65 5.91 -9.98
CA THR A 265 -9.26 6.33 -8.72
C THR A 265 -8.65 7.67 -8.32
N LYS A 266 -9.47 8.72 -8.23
CA LYS A 266 -9.11 9.96 -7.51
C LYS A 266 -9.38 9.77 -6.03
N TYR A 267 -8.43 10.17 -5.19
CA TYR A 267 -8.53 10.02 -3.76
C TYR A 267 -8.84 11.38 -3.18
N ASP A 268 -10.08 11.55 -2.72
CA ASP A 268 -10.39 12.72 -1.92
C ASP A 268 -9.75 12.52 -0.54
N ILE A 269 -8.74 13.34 -0.25
CA ILE A 269 -8.14 13.41 1.07
C ILE A 269 -9.25 13.85 2.02
N PHE A 270 -9.76 12.91 2.81
CA PHE A 270 -10.75 13.20 3.84
C PHE A 270 -10.04 13.92 4.98
N TYR A 271 -10.17 15.25 5.03
CA TYR A 271 -9.76 15.99 6.21
C TYR A 271 -10.77 15.68 7.32
N CYS A 272 -10.37 14.87 8.32
CA CYS A 272 -11.11 14.82 9.57
C CYS A 272 -11.05 16.21 10.20
N ILE A 273 -12.15 16.96 10.09
CA ILE A 273 -12.26 18.37 10.49
C ILE A 273 -11.98 18.56 11.99
N ASP A 274 -12.03 17.50 12.78
CA ASP A 274 -11.90 17.54 14.24
C ASP A 274 -10.53 17.12 14.81
N ALA A 275 -9.50 16.89 13.98
CA ALA A 275 -8.16 16.50 14.45
C ALA A 275 -7.10 17.59 14.14
N PRO A 276 -6.92 18.61 15.00
CA PRO A 276 -6.14 19.82 14.69
C PRO A 276 -4.60 19.65 14.68
N SER A 277 -4.06 18.44 14.48
CA SER A 277 -2.60 18.24 14.49
C SER A 277 -2.05 17.04 13.70
N PHE A 278 -2.87 16.33 12.92
CA PHE A 278 -2.37 15.21 12.12
C PHE A 278 -2.15 15.63 10.67
N ASP A 279 -1.03 15.17 10.10
CA ASP A 279 -0.74 15.23 8.67
C ASP A 279 -1.97 14.84 7.84
N PRO A 280 -2.17 15.47 6.65
CA PRO A 280 -3.27 15.13 5.76
C PRO A 280 -3.40 13.62 5.59
N PHE A 281 -4.64 13.13 5.68
CA PHE A 281 -5.00 11.72 5.61
C PHE A 281 -4.35 11.07 4.39
N ASP A 282 -3.44 10.14 4.63
CA ASP A 282 -2.84 9.32 3.59
C ASP A 282 -3.70 8.05 3.44
N PRO A 283 -4.55 7.94 2.40
CA PRO A 283 -5.45 6.80 2.20
C PRO A 283 -4.70 5.48 1.99
N PHE A 284 -3.38 5.54 1.83
CA PHE A 284 -2.50 4.40 1.63
C PHE A 284 -1.45 4.27 2.73
N ASP A 285 -1.48 5.09 3.78
CA ASP A 285 -0.59 4.88 4.93
C ASP A 285 -0.96 3.55 5.58
N PRO A 286 -0.09 2.53 5.45
CA PRO A 286 -0.40 1.22 6.00
C PRO A 286 -0.38 1.19 7.52
N THR A 287 0.22 2.23 8.13
CA THR A 287 0.22 2.42 9.57
C THR A 287 -1.07 3.09 10.05
N TYR A 288 -1.93 3.59 9.17
CA TYR A 288 -3.24 4.13 9.54
C TYR A 288 -4.16 3.05 10.11
N GLU A 289 -4.23 1.86 9.50
CA GLU A 289 -4.95 0.70 10.07
C GLU A 289 -4.49 0.35 11.50
N ILE A 290 -3.21 0.64 11.82
CA ILE A 290 -2.62 0.37 13.14
C ILE A 290 -2.81 1.55 14.10
N ARG A 291 -2.71 2.80 13.61
CA ARG A 291 -2.69 4.04 14.42
C ARG A 291 -4.08 4.60 14.65
N SER A 292 -5.01 4.34 13.75
CA SER A 292 -6.40 4.77 13.87
C SER A 292 -7.22 3.61 14.43
N PRO A 293 -7.68 3.65 15.69
CA PRO A 293 -8.56 2.65 16.27
C PRO A 293 -9.99 2.71 15.68
N SER A 294 -10.14 3.34 14.52
CA SER A 294 -11.41 3.48 13.81
C SER A 294 -11.85 2.10 13.29
N PRO A 295 -13.06 1.64 13.68
CA PRO A 295 -13.63 0.39 13.18
C PRO A 295 -13.80 0.34 11.65
N SER A 296 -13.85 1.48 10.96
CA SER A 296 -14.03 1.53 9.50
C SER A 296 -12.81 1.08 8.73
N CYS A 297 -11.59 1.18 9.27
CA CYS A 297 -10.40 0.88 8.47
C CYS A 297 -10.31 -0.61 8.09
N GLY A 298 -10.50 -1.51 9.08
CA GLY A 298 -10.63 -2.94 8.83
C GLY A 298 -11.89 -3.32 8.06
N SER A 299 -12.95 -2.52 8.16
CA SER A 299 -14.21 -2.75 7.47
C SER A 299 -14.12 -2.40 5.97
N CYS A 300 -13.50 -1.26 5.62
CA CYS A 300 -13.17 -0.92 4.24
C CYS A 300 -12.23 -1.97 3.63
N ALA A 301 -11.21 -2.43 4.36
CA ALA A 301 -10.32 -3.49 3.90
C ALA A 301 -11.07 -4.80 3.61
N THR A 302 -12.09 -5.14 4.41
CA THR A 302 -12.97 -6.31 4.19
C THR A 302 -13.71 -6.22 2.86
N LEU A 303 -14.08 -5.01 2.43
CA LEU A 303 -14.71 -4.73 1.13
C LEU A 303 -13.67 -4.54 0.00
N GLY A 304 -12.37 -4.65 0.28
CA GLY A 304 -11.31 -4.38 -0.68
C GLY A 304 -11.20 -2.90 -1.06
N CYS A 305 -11.52 -2.01 -0.13
CA CYS A 305 -11.58 -0.55 -0.27
C CYS A 305 -10.69 0.17 0.76
N VAL A 306 -10.49 1.46 0.59
CA VAL A 306 -9.92 2.36 1.62
C VAL A 306 -10.97 3.30 2.18
N SER A 307 -10.77 3.78 3.40
CA SER A 307 -11.69 4.68 4.09
C SER A 307 -11.78 6.08 3.51
N GLY A 308 -11.01 6.42 2.46
CA GLY A 308 -11.16 7.66 1.69
C GLY A 308 -12.14 7.59 0.50
N LEU A 309 -12.63 6.40 0.10
CA LEU A 309 -13.52 6.28 -1.06
C LEU A 309 -14.91 6.85 -0.79
N ASN A 310 -15.56 7.44 -1.79
CA ASN A 310 -16.93 7.93 -1.64
C ASN A 310 -17.96 6.78 -1.45
N ASP A 311 -19.17 7.11 -1.03
CA ASP A 311 -20.18 6.12 -0.72
C ASP A 311 -20.65 5.34 -1.97
N GLU A 312 -20.75 5.97 -3.13
CA GLU A 312 -21.12 5.31 -4.40
C GLU A 312 -20.15 4.16 -4.75
N ILE A 313 -18.84 4.37 -4.58
CA ILE A 313 -17.83 3.35 -4.81
C ILE A 313 -17.92 2.24 -3.75
N LEU A 314 -18.24 2.58 -2.49
CA LEU A 314 -18.41 1.57 -1.43
C LEU A 314 -19.66 0.71 -1.63
N GLU A 315 -20.77 1.29 -2.10
CA GLU A 315 -21.98 0.55 -2.45
C GLU A 315 -21.71 -0.41 -3.61
N TRP A 316 -21.01 0.07 -4.64
CA TRP A 316 -20.56 -0.77 -5.74
C TRP A 316 -19.64 -1.90 -5.28
N ALA A 317 -18.65 -1.59 -4.44
CA ALA A 317 -17.70 -2.57 -3.91
C ALA A 317 -18.39 -3.66 -3.08
N TYR A 318 -19.33 -3.26 -2.21
CA TYR A 318 -20.18 -4.19 -1.48
C TYR A 318 -20.96 -5.11 -2.44
N THR A 319 -21.59 -4.52 -3.46
CA THR A 319 -22.38 -5.27 -4.45
C THR A 319 -21.53 -6.30 -5.19
N LYS A 320 -20.31 -5.93 -5.62
CA LYS A 320 -19.39 -6.88 -6.25
C LYS A 320 -18.90 -7.96 -5.28
N ALA A 321 -18.59 -7.60 -4.04
CA ALA A 321 -18.17 -8.56 -3.03
C ALA A 321 -19.23 -9.65 -2.76
N ILE A 322 -20.50 -9.28 -2.69
CA ILE A 322 -21.60 -10.25 -2.52
C ILE A 322 -21.86 -11.09 -3.77
N GLU A 323 -21.71 -10.53 -4.97
CA GLU A 323 -21.84 -11.27 -6.24
C GLU A 323 -20.79 -12.38 -6.36
N GLU A 324 -19.59 -12.13 -5.84
CA GLU A 324 -18.44 -13.03 -5.99
C GLU A 324 -18.27 -14.04 -4.87
N SER A 325 -18.61 -13.65 -3.65
CA SER A 325 -18.54 -14.51 -2.47
C SER A 325 -19.82 -14.40 -1.67
N PRO A 326 -20.96 -14.91 -2.18
CA PRO A 326 -22.25 -14.86 -1.49
C PRO A 326 -22.20 -15.46 -0.07
N GLU A 327 -21.34 -16.44 0.16
CA GLU A 327 -21.16 -17.07 1.47
C GLU A 327 -20.59 -16.12 2.54
N LYS A 328 -19.97 -15.00 2.14
CA LYS A 328 -19.40 -13.97 3.02
C LYS A 328 -20.30 -12.75 3.20
N ILE A 329 -21.54 -12.79 2.70
CA ILE A 329 -22.53 -11.71 2.89
C ILE A 329 -22.60 -11.21 4.35
N PRO A 330 -22.62 -12.06 5.40
CA PRO A 330 -22.65 -11.57 6.78
C PRO A 330 -21.44 -10.70 7.15
N GLU A 331 -20.26 -11.03 6.62
CA GLU A 331 -19.00 -10.30 6.86
C GLU A 331 -19.02 -8.96 6.14
N TYR A 332 -19.45 -8.94 4.87
CA TYR A 332 -19.56 -7.72 4.07
C TYR A 332 -20.64 -6.77 4.59
N LEU A 333 -21.78 -7.31 5.04
CA LEU A 333 -22.85 -6.51 5.62
C LEU A 333 -22.42 -5.88 6.94
N LYS A 334 -21.65 -6.60 7.76
CA LYS A 334 -21.03 -6.03 8.96
C LYS A 334 -20.09 -4.89 8.59
N ALA A 335 -19.23 -5.12 7.61
CA ALA A 335 -18.24 -4.14 7.18
C ALA A 335 -18.92 -2.84 6.68
N ILE A 336 -19.89 -2.94 5.77
CA ILE A 336 -20.59 -1.75 5.25
C ILE A 336 -21.40 -1.05 6.36
N TYR A 337 -21.93 -1.79 7.34
CA TYR A 337 -22.59 -1.21 8.52
C TYR A 337 -21.63 -0.38 9.38
N GLU A 338 -20.46 -0.91 9.75
CA GLU A 338 -19.47 -0.17 10.54
C GLU A 338 -18.98 1.08 9.79
N VAL A 339 -18.72 0.97 8.49
CA VAL A 339 -18.36 2.13 7.65
C VAL A 339 -19.48 3.17 7.61
N SER A 340 -20.74 2.75 7.45
CA SER A 340 -21.90 3.66 7.45
C SER A 340 -22.10 4.39 8.78
N LYS A 341 -21.81 3.71 9.89
CA LYS A 341 -21.93 4.24 11.25
C LYS A 341 -20.90 5.32 11.50
N GLU A 342 -19.64 5.03 11.16
CA GLU A 342 -18.54 5.96 11.35
C GLU A 342 -18.67 7.23 10.51
N ARG A 343 -19.12 7.09 9.26
CA ARG A 343 -19.30 8.22 8.34
C ARG A 343 -20.61 8.97 8.52
N PHE A 344 -21.52 8.45 9.35
CA PHE A 344 -22.92 8.90 9.40
C PHE A 344 -23.59 8.92 8.01
N SER A 345 -23.21 7.99 7.12
CA SER A 345 -23.68 7.98 5.73
C SER A 345 -25.13 7.52 5.65
N LYS A 346 -25.99 8.37 5.06
CA LYS A 346 -27.39 8.02 4.81
C LYS A 346 -27.55 7.04 3.65
N SER A 347 -26.71 7.10 2.62
CA SER A 347 -26.85 6.23 1.44
C SER A 347 -26.47 4.79 1.82
N LEU A 348 -25.34 4.60 2.50
CA LEU A 348 -24.89 3.28 2.96
C LEU A 348 -25.89 2.66 3.94
N ARG A 349 -26.48 3.46 4.84
CA ARG A 349 -27.57 2.99 5.73
C ARG A 349 -28.81 2.55 4.95
N LYS A 350 -29.17 3.25 3.87
CA LYS A 350 -30.29 2.88 3.00
C LYS A 350 -30.03 1.55 2.29
N LEU A 351 -28.82 1.34 1.74
CA LEU A 351 -28.40 0.07 1.13
C LEU A 351 -28.58 -1.10 2.12
N ILE A 352 -28.13 -0.94 3.37
CA ILE A 352 -28.29 -1.96 4.42
C ILE A 352 -29.78 -2.24 4.70
N LEU A 353 -30.62 -1.22 4.71
CA LEU A 353 -32.07 -1.36 4.94
C LEU A 353 -32.78 -2.09 3.79
N GLU A 354 -32.36 -1.89 2.54
CA GLU A 354 -32.91 -2.57 1.37
C GLU A 354 -32.52 -4.04 1.36
N GLN A 355 -31.24 -4.34 1.58
CA GLN A 355 -30.72 -5.71 1.68
C GLN A 355 -31.37 -6.53 2.81
N THR A 356 -31.72 -5.87 3.92
CA THR A 356 -32.41 -6.51 5.05
C THR A 356 -33.92 -6.63 4.88
N GLN A 357 -34.51 -5.96 3.88
CA GLN A 357 -35.91 -6.07 3.51
C GLN A 357 -36.15 -7.09 2.40
N GLU A 358 -35.23 -7.22 1.45
CA GLU A 358 -35.31 -8.21 0.37
C GLU A 358 -34.96 -9.64 0.86
N GLY A 359 -34.10 -9.78 1.88
CA GLY A 359 -33.74 -11.06 2.50
C GLY A 359 -34.71 -11.58 3.58
N ALA A 360 -36.02 -11.34 3.44
CA ALA A 360 -37.02 -11.68 4.47
C ALA A 360 -37.20 -13.19 4.74
N ASP A 361 -36.61 -14.08 3.94
CA ASP A 361 -36.66 -15.53 4.15
C ASP A 361 -35.36 -16.13 4.73
N ASP A 362 -34.20 -15.44 4.65
CA ASP A 362 -32.94 -15.94 5.20
C ASP A 362 -32.69 -15.43 6.63
N CYS A 363 -33.14 -16.23 7.59
CA CYS A 363 -33.05 -16.09 9.06
C CYS A 363 -31.66 -15.65 9.61
N TYR A 364 -30.58 -15.79 8.83
CA TYR A 364 -29.21 -15.52 9.26
C TYR A 364 -28.87 -14.03 9.40
N ILE A 365 -29.27 -13.19 8.44
CA ILE A 365 -28.98 -11.74 8.45
C ILE A 365 -29.72 -11.07 9.62
N TYR A 366 -30.96 -11.50 9.86
CA TYR A 366 -31.81 -10.97 10.93
C TYR A 366 -31.29 -11.33 12.33
N LYS A 367 -30.83 -12.57 12.54
CA LYS A 367 -30.18 -12.99 13.79
C LYS A 367 -28.89 -12.21 14.05
N TYR A 368 -28.11 -11.94 13.00
CA TYR A 368 -26.84 -11.23 13.12
C TYR A 368 -27.04 -9.75 13.49
N ILE A 369 -27.98 -9.05 12.85
CA ILE A 369 -28.32 -7.66 13.21
C ILE A 369 -28.95 -7.58 14.60
N SER A 370 -29.82 -8.54 14.96
CA SER A 370 -30.37 -8.65 16.32
C SER A 370 -29.28 -8.89 17.38
N PHE A 371 -28.24 -9.66 17.04
CA PHE A 371 -27.09 -9.91 17.90
C PHE A 371 -26.21 -8.65 18.05
N LEU A 372 -25.92 -7.93 16.95
CA LEU A 372 -25.16 -6.68 16.99
C LEU A 372 -25.88 -5.58 17.80
N SER A 373 -27.21 -5.50 17.69
CA SER A 373 -28.03 -4.57 18.47
C SER A 373 -28.16 -4.94 19.96
N SER A 374 -27.89 -6.19 20.33
CA SER A 374 -27.93 -6.65 21.73
C SER A 374 -26.65 -6.31 22.52
N ASN A 375 -25.54 -5.99 21.84
CA ASN A 375 -24.27 -5.57 22.46
C ASN A 375 -24.13 -4.03 22.45
N LYS A 376 -24.95 -3.39 23.31
CA LYS A 376 -24.95 -1.98 23.79
C LYS A 376 -24.12 -0.91 23.06
N SER A 377 -24.83 0.06 22.44
CA SER A 377 -24.82 1.52 22.76
C SER A 377 -25.38 2.39 21.62
N SER A 378 -26.49 1.97 21.01
CA SER A 378 -27.23 2.81 20.05
C SER A 378 -28.72 2.43 20.06
N GLU A 379 -29.34 2.60 21.23
CA GLU A 379 -30.77 2.34 21.46
C GLU A 379 -31.70 3.35 20.76
N ILE A 380 -31.15 4.41 20.16
CA ILE A 380 -31.93 5.57 19.73
C ILE A 380 -32.33 5.51 18.24
N GLU A 381 -31.54 4.91 17.34
CA GLU A 381 -31.87 4.89 15.89
C GLU A 381 -32.64 3.64 15.43
N LEU A 382 -32.53 2.51 16.15
CA LEU A 382 -33.24 1.26 15.83
C LEU A 382 -34.68 1.21 16.36
N ASN A 383 -35.00 2.04 17.36
CA ASN A 383 -36.38 2.17 17.84
C ASN A 383 -37.31 2.73 16.76
N ASP A 384 -36.82 3.63 15.91
CA ASP A 384 -37.57 4.10 14.74
C ASP A 384 -37.81 2.98 13.73
N ILE A 385 -36.85 2.07 13.54
CA ILE A 385 -36.98 0.90 12.64
C ILE A 385 -38.02 -0.11 13.19
N CYS A 386 -37.99 -0.39 14.49
CA CYS A 386 -38.99 -1.25 15.14
C CYS A 386 -40.39 -0.60 15.10
N MET A 387 -40.48 0.72 15.26
CA MET A 387 -41.73 1.47 15.18
C MET A 387 -42.30 1.43 13.76
N VAL A 388 -41.49 1.63 12.72
CA VAL A 388 -41.92 1.53 11.31
C VAL A 388 -42.44 0.13 10.98
N LYS A 389 -41.81 -0.94 11.48
CA LYS A 389 -42.33 -2.32 11.32
C LYS A 389 -43.64 -2.56 12.05
N LYS A 390 -43.80 -2.01 13.26
CA LYS A 390 -45.07 -2.09 14.03
C LYS A 390 -46.20 -1.37 13.30
N TYR A 391 -45.93 -0.22 12.68
CA TYR A 391 -46.90 0.51 11.88
C TYR A 391 -47.23 -0.21 10.56
N LYS A 392 -46.23 -0.76 9.85
CA LYS A 392 -46.43 -1.50 8.60
C LYS A 392 -47.22 -2.79 8.81
N LYS A 393 -46.96 -3.53 9.90
CA LYS A 393 -47.74 -4.72 10.28
C LYS A 393 -49.17 -4.35 10.66
N LYS A 394 -49.39 -3.30 11.45
CA LYS A 394 -50.74 -2.78 11.72
C LYS A 394 -51.47 -2.35 10.46
N LEU A 395 -50.79 -1.71 9.50
CA LEU A 395 -51.36 -1.33 8.21
C LEU A 395 -51.77 -2.55 7.36
N LEU A 396 -50.95 -3.61 7.36
CA LEU A 396 -51.26 -4.87 6.67
C LEU A 396 -52.45 -5.60 7.32
N ASP A 397 -52.51 -5.60 8.66
CA ASP A 397 -53.61 -6.20 9.42
C ASP A 397 -54.92 -5.39 9.24
N ILE A 398 -54.83 -4.05 9.15
CA ILE A 398 -55.97 -3.18 8.83
C ILE A 398 -56.46 -3.41 7.40
N ASN A 399 -55.57 -3.56 6.42
CA ASN A 399 -55.96 -3.88 5.04
C ASN A 399 -56.65 -5.24 4.93
N LYS A 400 -56.20 -6.25 5.69
CA LYS A 400 -56.90 -7.54 5.79
C LYS A 400 -58.26 -7.47 6.47
N LEU A 401 -58.45 -6.52 7.39
CA LEU A 401 -59.75 -6.28 8.03
C LEU A 401 -60.70 -5.43 7.15
N LEU A 402 -60.16 -4.71 6.17
CA LEU A 402 -60.89 -3.88 5.20
C LEU A 402 -61.19 -4.62 3.88
N GLU A 403 -60.65 -5.82 3.69
CA GLU A 403 -61.12 -6.76 2.66
C GLU A 403 -62.53 -7.22 3.04
N VAL A 404 -63.52 -6.43 2.65
CA VAL A 404 -64.93 -6.83 2.66
C VAL A 404 -65.08 -7.95 1.65
N ASP A 405 -65.39 -9.14 2.15
CA ASP A 405 -65.73 -10.29 1.33
C ASP A 405 -66.90 -9.90 0.41
N SER A 406 -66.68 -9.94 -0.90
CA SER A 406 -67.67 -9.53 -1.90
C SER A 406 -68.93 -10.41 -1.88
N GLU A 407 -68.90 -11.52 -1.14
CA GLU A 407 -70.04 -12.40 -0.90
C GLU A 407 -70.94 -11.97 0.28
N ASN A 408 -70.54 -10.98 1.09
CA ASN A 408 -71.34 -10.45 2.21
C ASN A 408 -71.94 -9.05 1.97
N ALA A 409 -71.85 -8.51 0.74
CA ALA A 409 -72.34 -7.18 0.39
C ALA A 409 -73.89 -7.07 0.21
N PHE A 410 -74.67 -8.05 0.67
CA PHE A 410 -76.15 -8.01 0.69
C PHE A 410 -76.70 -8.17 2.12
N ALA A 411 -76.21 -7.36 3.04
CA ALA A 411 -76.89 -7.10 4.31
C ALA A 411 -76.49 -5.72 4.86
N LEU A 412 -76.79 -4.66 4.11
CA LEU A 412 -76.86 -3.29 4.62
C LEU A 412 -78.07 -2.57 4.02
#